data_AF-A0A2K8V7V5-F1
#
_entry.id   AF-A0A2K8V7V5-F1
#
_cell.length_a   1.000
_cell.length_b   1.000
_cell.length_c   1.000
_cell.angle_alpha   90.00
_cell.angle_beta   90.00
_cell.angle_gamma   90.00
#
_symmetry.space_group_name_H-M   'P 1'
#
loop_
_entity.id
_entity.type
_entity.pdbx_description
1 polymer ?
#
loop_
_entity_poly.entity_id
_entity_poly.type
_entity_poly.pdbx_seq_one_letter_code
_entity_poly.pdbx_strand_id
1 'polypeptide(L)'
;MKIEYIELLLQVLTALLSLFYFVKYNGRFLFILTILTVLSAITELIGAYRISINKTAFSIYHFYSFFQFSIMTFMYLKLIRDKRKEKLFVMLPVIFISLWLGVFYRSSLFSYLIIIIAISVSIYVFLYLRELLLSDRILNYKELLPFWISVGFLVYYLPSIPFFTLYKYMQNRGLFFILHILIILMNLFIIYGLIWSKKEKKYL
;
A
#
# COMPACT_ATOMS: atom_id res chain seq x y z
N MET A 1 -18.39 -7.25 -17.16
CA MET A 1 -17.42 -7.82 -16.21
C MET A 1 -17.49 -6.99 -14.93
N LYS A 2 -17.70 -7.59 -13.75
CA LYS A 2 -17.69 -6.82 -12.49
C LYS A 2 -16.30 -6.23 -12.27
N ILE A 3 -16.22 -4.98 -11.80
CA ILE A 3 -14.96 -4.24 -11.59
C ILE A 3 -14.00 -4.99 -10.64
N GLU A 4 -14.55 -5.75 -9.69
CA GLU A 4 -13.83 -6.63 -8.76
C GLU A 4 -12.89 -7.62 -9.48
N TYR A 5 -13.31 -8.20 -10.62
CA TYR A 5 -12.47 -9.13 -11.37
C TYR A 5 -11.32 -8.43 -12.09
N ILE A 6 -11.54 -7.20 -12.57
CA ILE A 6 -10.49 -6.37 -13.19
C ILE A 6 -9.42 -6.06 -12.16
N GLU A 7 -9.85 -5.64 -10.97
CA GLU A 7 -8.95 -5.34 -9.87
C GLU A 7 -8.12 -6.57 -9.48
N LEU A 8 -8.77 -7.71 -9.23
CA LEU A 8 -8.08 -8.94 -8.86
C LEU A 8 -7.05 -9.34 -9.90
N LEU A 9 -7.41 -9.30 -11.19
CA LEU A 9 -6.51 -9.60 -12.29
C LEU A 9 -5.29 -8.66 -12.28
N LEU A 10 -5.51 -7.36 -12.08
CA LEU A 10 -4.45 -6.36 -12.01
C LEU A 10 -3.52 -6.58 -10.80
N GLN A 11 -4.05 -6.92 -9.64
CA GLN A 11 -3.23 -7.23 -8.46
C GLN A 11 -2.34 -8.46 -8.72
N VAL A 12 -2.91 -9.53 -9.28
CA VAL A 12 -2.15 -10.75 -9.64
C VAL A 12 -1.10 -10.44 -10.70
N LEU A 13 -1.44 -9.67 -11.74
CA LEU A 13 -0.49 -9.23 -12.76
C LEU A 13 0.67 -8.42 -12.15
N THR A 14 0.37 -7.50 -11.25
CA THR A 14 1.36 -6.67 -10.55
C THR A 14 2.29 -7.54 -9.70
N ALA A 15 1.75 -8.53 -8.99
CA ALA A 15 2.53 -9.49 -8.23
C ALA A 15 3.48 -10.31 -9.13
N LEU A 16 2.97 -10.86 -10.24
CA LEU A 16 3.78 -11.63 -11.20
C LEU A 16 4.88 -10.77 -11.85
N LEU A 17 4.56 -9.54 -12.26
CA LEU A 17 5.56 -8.62 -12.79
C LEU A 17 6.61 -8.25 -11.73
N SER A 18 6.20 -7.98 -10.49
CA SER A 18 7.15 -7.68 -9.42
C SER A 18 8.12 -8.84 -9.17
N LEU A 19 7.64 -10.09 -9.19
CA LEU A 19 8.48 -11.29 -9.08
C LEU A 19 9.47 -11.42 -10.25
N PHE A 20 9.00 -11.24 -11.49
CA PHE A 20 9.86 -11.29 -12.67
C PHE A 20 10.99 -10.25 -12.60
N TYR A 21 10.65 -9.00 -12.28
CA TYR A 21 11.62 -7.92 -12.15
C TYR A 21 12.56 -8.13 -10.95
N PHE A 22 12.07 -8.72 -9.85
CA PHE A 22 12.89 -9.05 -8.69
C PHE A 22 14.00 -10.04 -9.06
N VAL A 23 13.67 -11.12 -9.76
CA VAL A 23 14.66 -12.10 -10.26
C VAL A 23 15.69 -11.43 -11.17
N LYS A 24 15.27 -10.46 -12.00
CA LYS A 24 16.15 -9.76 -12.95
C LYS A 24 17.11 -8.75 -12.28
N TYR A 25 16.65 -7.98 -11.30
CA TYR A 25 17.38 -6.82 -10.78
C TYR A 25 17.92 -6.98 -9.35
N ASN A 26 17.34 -7.86 -8.55
CA ASN A 26 17.70 -8.17 -7.16
C ASN A 26 17.97 -6.94 -6.26
N GLY A 27 17.08 -5.95 -6.32
CA GLY A 27 17.14 -4.75 -5.48
C GLY A 27 16.42 -4.93 -4.14
N ARG A 28 16.96 -4.37 -3.06
CA ARG A 28 16.35 -4.48 -1.71
C ARG A 28 14.95 -3.86 -1.64
N PHE A 29 14.77 -2.70 -2.27
CA PHE A 29 13.46 -2.03 -2.30
C PHE A 29 12.45 -2.83 -3.12
N LEU A 30 12.87 -3.36 -4.28
CA LEU A 30 12.05 -4.22 -5.14
C LEU A 30 11.65 -5.53 -4.45
N PHE A 31 12.54 -6.13 -3.65
CA PHE A 31 12.22 -7.30 -2.84
C PHE A 31 11.07 -7.01 -1.86
N ILE A 32 11.16 -5.91 -1.12
CA ILE A 32 10.13 -5.50 -0.16
C ILE A 32 8.80 -5.22 -0.88
N LEU A 33 8.85 -4.54 -2.02
CA LEU A 33 7.67 -4.31 -2.86
C LEU A 33 7.04 -5.62 -3.34
N THR A 34 7.86 -6.58 -3.77
CA THR A 34 7.39 -7.88 -4.26
C THR A 34 6.66 -8.65 -3.15
N ILE A 35 7.20 -8.65 -1.92
CA ILE A 35 6.50 -9.25 -0.78
C ILE A 35 5.14 -8.57 -0.57
N LEU A 36 5.09 -7.24 -0.64
CA LEU A 36 3.84 -6.50 -0.45
C LEU A 36 2.79 -6.83 -1.53
N THR A 37 3.16 -6.82 -2.80
CA THR A 37 2.25 -7.07 -3.93
C THR A 37 1.78 -8.52 -3.97
N VAL A 38 2.68 -9.48 -3.71
CA VAL A 38 2.33 -10.91 -3.61
C VAL A 38 1.40 -11.16 -2.43
N LEU A 39 1.70 -10.58 -1.26
CA LEU A 39 0.84 -10.70 -0.09
C LEU A 39 -0.55 -10.13 -0.36
N SER A 40 -0.65 -8.97 -1.03
CA SER A 40 -1.92 -8.37 -1.44
C SER A 40 -2.71 -9.28 -2.38
N ALA A 41 -2.07 -9.83 -3.41
CA ALA A 41 -2.75 -10.69 -4.38
C ALA A 41 -3.25 -11.99 -3.72
N ILE A 42 -2.46 -12.58 -2.82
CA ILE A 42 -2.85 -13.78 -2.06
C ILE A 42 -4.04 -13.47 -1.15
N THR A 43 -4.01 -12.36 -0.42
CA THR A 43 -5.11 -12.03 0.50
C THR A 43 -6.42 -11.75 -0.23
N GLU A 44 -6.37 -11.12 -1.40
CA GLU A 44 -7.56 -10.88 -2.21
C GLU A 44 -8.08 -12.17 -2.84
N LEU A 45 -7.21 -13.08 -3.30
CA LEU A 45 -7.62 -14.40 -3.79
C LEU A 45 -8.32 -15.22 -2.69
N ILE A 46 -7.75 -15.27 -1.48
CA ILE A 46 -8.36 -16.01 -0.37
C ILE A 46 -9.65 -15.30 0.09
N GLY A 47 -9.69 -13.97 0.07
CA GLY A 47 -10.87 -13.16 0.36
C GLY A 47 -12.02 -13.47 -0.59
N ALA A 48 -11.77 -13.43 -1.90
CA ALA A 48 -12.73 -13.78 -2.94
C ALA A 48 -13.24 -15.22 -2.81
N TYR A 49 -12.33 -16.17 -2.54
CA TYR A 49 -12.70 -17.57 -2.29
C TYR A 49 -13.57 -17.73 -1.04
N ARG A 50 -13.28 -17.02 0.05
CA ARG A 50 -14.11 -17.07 1.26
C ARG A 50 -15.50 -16.52 1.04
N ILE A 51 -15.61 -15.43 0.29
CA ILE A 51 -16.90 -14.82 -0.05
C ILE A 51 -17.72 -15.78 -0.92
N SER A 52 -17.11 -16.49 -1.88
CA SER A 52 -17.84 -17.44 -2.73
C SER A 52 -18.42 -18.63 -1.96
N ILE A 53 -17.79 -19.04 -0.86
CA ILE A 53 -18.30 -20.07 0.07
C ILE A 53 -19.12 -19.50 1.24
N ASN A 54 -19.57 -18.24 1.15
CA ASN A 54 -20.35 -17.53 2.17
C ASN A 54 -19.69 -17.45 3.56
N LYS A 55 -18.34 -17.50 3.63
CA LYS A 55 -17.58 -17.32 4.87
C LYS A 55 -17.05 -15.89 4.97
N THR A 56 -16.92 -15.41 6.21
CA THR A 56 -16.37 -14.07 6.46
C THR A 56 -14.87 -14.04 6.15
N ALA A 57 -14.42 -13.00 5.45
CA ALA A 57 -13.00 -12.76 5.18
C ALA A 57 -12.32 -11.84 6.22
N PHE A 58 -13.05 -11.40 7.24
CA PHE A 58 -12.61 -10.38 8.20
C PHE A 58 -11.25 -10.69 8.85
N SER A 59 -11.06 -11.91 9.35
CA SER A 59 -9.81 -12.30 10.01
C SER A 59 -8.60 -12.19 9.07
N ILE A 60 -8.76 -12.53 7.79
CA ILE A 60 -7.69 -12.44 6.80
C ILE A 60 -7.29 -10.98 6.60
N TYR A 61 -8.27 -10.10 6.39
CA TYR A 61 -8.01 -8.66 6.21
C TYR A 61 -7.44 -8.01 7.48
N HIS A 62 -7.85 -8.46 8.67
CA HIS A 62 -7.28 -7.98 9.93
C HIS A 62 -5.80 -8.35 10.09
N PHE A 63 -5.41 -9.60 9.82
CA PHE A 63 -3.98 -9.97 9.83
C PHE A 63 -3.19 -9.32 8.70
N TYR A 64 -3.78 -9.27 7.49
CA TYR A 64 -3.16 -8.60 6.34
C TYR A 64 -2.82 -7.14 6.65
N SER A 65 -3.73 -6.42 7.30
CA SER A 65 -3.52 -5.00 7.65
C SER A 65 -2.26 -4.76 8.49
N PHE A 66 -1.91 -5.70 9.38
CA PHE A 66 -0.68 -5.64 10.18
C PHE A 66 0.56 -5.77 9.31
N PHE A 67 0.61 -6.80 8.46
CA PHE A 67 1.74 -7.03 7.57
C PHE A 67 1.89 -5.90 6.55
N GLN A 68 0.79 -5.47 5.95
CA GLN A 68 0.75 -4.36 4.99
C GLN A 68 1.35 -3.09 5.60
N PHE A 69 0.87 -2.67 6.77
CA PHE A 69 1.37 -1.49 7.46
C PHE A 69 2.85 -1.61 7.85
N SER A 70 3.24 -2.77 8.38
CA SER A 70 4.62 -3.03 8.81
C SER A 70 5.60 -2.96 7.65
N ILE A 71 5.26 -3.61 6.52
CA ILE A 71 6.06 -3.61 5.30
C ILE A 71 6.18 -2.19 4.74
N MET A 72 5.07 -1.45 4.64
CA MET A 72 5.09 -0.07 4.14
C MET A 72 5.93 0.85 5.02
N THR A 73 5.78 0.76 6.34
CA THR A 73 6.59 1.54 7.29
C THR A 73 8.08 1.25 7.09
N PHE A 74 8.46 -0.03 7.04
CA PHE A 74 9.85 -0.44 6.82
C PHE A 74 10.40 0.02 5.46
N MET A 75 9.56 0.00 4.43
CA MET A 75 9.92 0.45 3.09
C MET A 75 10.29 1.94 3.08
N TYR A 76 9.48 2.81 3.68
CA TYR A 76 9.74 4.25 3.72
C TYR A 76 10.82 4.65 4.74
N LEU A 77 10.96 3.91 5.84
CA LEU A 77 12.07 4.08 6.79
C LEU A 77 13.44 4.01 6.11
N LYS A 78 13.59 3.11 5.11
CA LYS A 78 14.86 2.96 4.37
C LYS A 78 15.09 4.04 3.32
N LEU A 79 14.03 4.69 2.86
CA LEU A 79 14.10 5.72 1.80
C LEU A 79 14.38 7.11 2.36
N ILE A 80 13.85 7.39 3.54
CA ILE A 80 13.95 8.69 4.21
C ILE A 80 15.27 8.74 5.00
N ARG A 81 16.08 9.77 4.71
CA ARG A 81 17.42 9.90 5.31
C ARG A 81 17.44 10.83 6.53
N ASP A 82 16.43 11.68 6.69
CA ASP A 82 16.39 12.68 7.76
C ASP A 82 16.06 12.06 9.13
N LYS A 83 17.08 11.97 9.99
CA LYS A 83 16.98 11.43 11.35
C LYS A 83 16.04 12.21 12.26
N ARG A 84 15.76 13.48 11.98
CA ARG A 84 14.81 14.28 12.79
C ARG A 84 13.38 13.74 12.72
N LYS A 85 13.09 12.91 11.71
CA LYS A 85 11.79 12.27 11.50
C LYS A 85 11.67 10.90 12.15
N GLU A 86 12.73 10.38 12.78
CA GLU A 86 12.73 9.05 13.43
C GLU A 86 11.63 8.91 14.49
N LYS A 87 11.33 9.99 15.25
CA LYS A 87 10.26 9.97 16.25
C LYS A 87 8.89 9.67 15.64
N LEU A 88 8.63 10.16 14.42
CA LEU A 88 7.36 9.93 13.71
C LEU A 88 7.22 8.46 13.30
N PHE A 89 8.31 7.83 12.86
CA PHE A 89 8.36 6.42 12.51
C PHE A 89 8.31 5.46 13.71
N VAL A 90 8.46 5.96 14.93
CA VAL A 90 8.19 5.19 16.15
C VAL A 90 6.75 5.44 16.63
N MET A 91 6.31 6.70 16.63
CA MET A 91 4.99 7.10 17.13
C MET A 91 3.83 6.49 16.33
N LEU A 92 3.87 6.57 15.00
CA LEU A 92 2.78 6.06 14.16
C LEU A 92 2.59 4.52 14.28
N PRO A 93 3.66 3.70 14.26
CA PRO A 93 3.51 2.27 14.51
C PRO A 93 3.00 1.91 15.90
N VAL A 94 3.37 2.66 16.95
CA VAL A 94 2.84 2.43 18.30
C VAL A 94 1.32 2.67 18.34
N ILE A 95 0.86 3.76 17.73
CA ILE A 95 -0.58 4.06 17.61
C ILE A 95 -1.28 2.96 16.80
N PHE A 96 -0.68 2.54 15.68
CA PHE A 96 -1.24 1.46 14.86
C PHE A 96 -1.36 0.13 15.62
N ILE A 97 -0.31 -0.31 16.31
CA ILE A 97 -0.29 -1.59 17.05
C ILE A 97 -1.33 -1.60 18.17
N SER A 98 -1.44 -0.50 18.92
CA SER A 98 -2.45 -0.39 19.99
C SER A 98 -3.88 -0.50 19.45
N LEU A 99 -4.19 0.16 18.33
CA LEU A 99 -5.48 0.01 17.66
C LEU A 99 -5.68 -1.40 17.08
N TRP A 100 -4.64 -1.99 16.49
CA TRP A 100 -4.70 -3.33 15.92
C TRP A 100 -5.04 -4.39 16.96
N LEU A 101 -4.43 -4.30 18.15
CA LEU A 101 -4.80 -5.13 19.30
C LEU A 101 -6.22 -4.84 19.78
N GLY A 102 -6.64 -3.58 19.77
CA GLY A 102 -8.01 -3.16 20.11
C GLY A 102 -9.09 -3.83 19.25
N VAL A 103 -8.80 -4.12 17.98
CA VAL A 103 -9.76 -4.77 17.05
C VAL A 103 -10.19 -6.16 17.54
N PHE A 104 -9.34 -6.91 18.26
CA PHE A 104 -9.73 -8.21 18.84
C PHE A 104 -10.86 -8.07 19.86
N TYR A 105 -10.89 -6.96 20.61
CA TYR A 105 -11.95 -6.68 21.58
C TYR A 105 -13.17 -6.05 20.93
N ARG A 106 -12.97 -5.20 19.91
CA ARG A 106 -14.05 -4.46 19.25
C ARG A 106 -13.82 -4.35 17.75
N SER A 107 -14.53 -5.17 16.98
CA SER A 107 -14.43 -5.23 15.50
C SER A 107 -14.74 -3.90 14.80
N SER A 108 -15.57 -3.03 15.39
CA SER A 108 -15.86 -1.70 14.83
C SER A 108 -14.63 -0.79 14.74
N LEU A 109 -13.56 -1.10 15.50
CA LEU A 109 -12.29 -0.38 15.44
C LEU A 109 -11.54 -0.59 14.12
N PHE A 110 -11.88 -1.62 13.35
CA PHE A 110 -11.22 -1.94 12.09
C PHE A 110 -11.30 -0.80 11.06
N SER A 111 -12.42 -0.08 11.01
CA SER A 111 -12.56 1.10 10.15
C SER A 111 -11.55 2.20 10.48
N TYR A 112 -11.35 2.49 11.78
CA TYR A 112 -10.36 3.46 12.25
C TYR A 112 -8.93 2.97 12.00
N LEU A 113 -8.69 1.67 12.11
CA LEU A 113 -7.40 1.08 11.78
C LEU A 113 -7.02 1.33 10.31
N ILE A 114 -7.94 1.14 9.37
CA ILE A 114 -7.70 1.43 7.96
C ILE A 114 -7.40 2.93 7.75
N ILE A 115 -8.15 3.82 8.42
CA ILE A 115 -7.90 5.27 8.36
C ILE A 115 -6.49 5.62 8.86
N ILE A 116 -6.04 5.01 9.96
CA ILE A 116 -4.69 5.23 10.50
C ILE A 116 -3.61 4.71 9.55
N ILE A 117 -3.81 3.56 8.90
CA ILE A 117 -2.90 3.08 7.84
C ILE A 117 -2.81 4.13 6.74
N ALA A 118 -3.97 4.60 6.25
CA ALA A 118 -4.03 5.54 5.13
C ALA A 118 -3.36 6.89 5.45
N ILE A 119 -3.59 7.43 6.64
CA ILE A 119 -2.93 8.66 7.12
C ILE A 119 -1.42 8.43 7.22
N SER A 120 -1.00 7.34 7.88
CA SER A 120 0.42 7.08 8.12
C SER A 120 1.19 6.89 6.83
N VAL A 121 0.67 6.08 5.90
CA VAL A 121 1.30 5.84 4.61
C VAL A 121 1.35 7.13 3.80
N SER A 122 0.28 7.93 3.80
CA SER A 122 0.27 9.24 3.12
C SER A 122 1.36 10.16 3.68
N ILE A 123 1.51 10.23 5.01
CA ILE A 123 2.57 11.01 5.66
C ILE A 123 3.96 10.51 5.23
N TYR A 124 4.21 9.20 5.27
CA TYR A 124 5.48 8.62 4.85
C TYR A 124 5.81 8.96 3.39
N VAL A 125 4.81 8.85 2.51
CA VAL A 125 4.98 9.19 1.10
C VAL A 125 5.28 10.68 0.93
N PHE A 126 4.53 11.57 1.58
CA PHE A 126 4.79 13.01 1.50
C PHE A 126 6.18 13.39 1.99
N LEU A 127 6.64 12.77 3.08
CA LEU A 127 7.98 12.99 3.61
C LEU A 127 9.06 12.55 2.61
N TYR A 128 8.86 11.40 1.97
CA TYR A 128 9.75 10.91 0.93
C TYR A 128 9.75 11.82 -0.31
N LEU A 129 8.58 12.19 -0.82
CA LEU A 129 8.48 13.06 -1.99
C LEU A 129 9.07 14.45 -1.72
N ARG A 130 8.88 15.00 -0.52
CA ARG A 130 9.54 16.25 -0.11
C ARG A 130 11.07 16.11 -0.13
N GLU A 131 11.63 15.03 0.42
CA GLU A 131 13.07 14.79 0.36
C GLU A 131 13.58 14.58 -1.05
N LEU A 132 12.79 13.93 -1.91
CA LEU A 132 13.13 13.76 -3.31
C LEU A 132 13.19 15.10 -4.03
N LEU A 133 12.16 15.95 -3.86
CA LEU A 133 12.05 17.29 -4.45
C LEU A 133 13.20 18.23 -4.03
N LEU A 134 13.67 18.10 -2.79
CA LEU A 134 14.77 18.91 -2.25
C LEU A 134 16.16 18.33 -2.57
N SER A 135 16.25 17.23 -3.32
CA SER A 135 17.51 16.56 -3.65
C SER A 135 17.79 16.58 -5.15
N ASP A 136 19.06 16.49 -5.54
CA ASP A 136 19.48 16.42 -6.95
C ASP A 136 18.89 15.21 -7.70
N ARG A 137 18.41 14.20 -6.95
CA ARG A 137 17.71 13.03 -7.48
C ARG A 137 16.40 13.38 -8.20
N ILE A 138 15.83 14.57 -7.95
CA ILE A 138 14.64 15.04 -8.66
C ILE A 138 14.86 15.10 -10.17
N LEU A 139 16.08 15.34 -10.66
CA LEU A 139 16.36 15.43 -12.10
C LEU A 139 16.08 14.11 -12.84
N ASN A 140 16.24 12.97 -12.15
CA ASN A 140 16.05 11.63 -12.70
C ASN A 140 14.87 10.90 -12.07
N TYR A 141 13.90 11.61 -11.50
CA TYR A 141 12.79 11.02 -10.74
C TYR A 141 11.99 9.98 -11.54
N LYS A 142 11.86 10.18 -12.86
CA LYS A 142 11.14 9.28 -13.76
C LYS A 142 11.75 7.88 -13.79
N GLU A 143 13.04 7.75 -13.48
CA GLU A 143 13.74 6.46 -13.47
C GLU A 143 13.71 5.78 -12.10
N LEU A 144 13.19 6.46 -11.07
CA LEU A 144 13.18 5.96 -9.69
C LEU A 144 11.91 5.15 -9.41
N LEU A 145 12.09 3.85 -9.19
CA LEU A 145 10.99 2.95 -8.79
C LEU A 145 10.24 3.44 -7.53
N PRO A 146 10.91 3.91 -6.46
CA PRO A 146 10.22 4.39 -5.27
C PRO A 146 9.31 5.61 -5.53
N PHE A 147 9.61 6.42 -6.55
CA PHE A 147 8.76 7.55 -6.93
C PHE A 147 7.40 7.08 -7.48
N TRP A 148 7.40 6.16 -8.44
CA TRP A 148 6.14 5.67 -9.04
C TRP A 148 5.26 4.94 -8.04
N ILE A 149 5.86 4.16 -7.13
CA ILE A 149 5.12 3.49 -6.05
C ILE A 149 4.56 4.49 -5.05
N SER A 150 5.31 5.54 -4.73
CA SER A 150 4.83 6.65 -3.90
C SER A 150 3.61 7.32 -4.50
N VAL A 151 3.63 7.60 -5.81
CA VAL A 151 2.47 8.16 -6.53
C VAL A 151 1.28 7.20 -6.45
N GLY A 152 1.47 5.91 -6.74
CA GLY A 152 0.41 4.91 -6.64
C GLY A 152 -0.19 4.81 -5.24
N PHE A 153 0.64 4.86 -4.19
CA PHE A 153 0.18 4.83 -2.80
C PHE A 153 -0.61 6.07 -2.43
N LEU A 154 -0.18 7.28 -2.86
CA LEU A 154 -0.97 8.49 -2.62
C LEU A 154 -2.33 8.43 -3.29
N VAL A 155 -2.38 7.93 -4.52
CA VAL A 155 -3.63 7.79 -5.28
C VAL A 155 -4.64 6.91 -4.55
N TYR A 156 -4.20 5.83 -3.89
CA TYR A 156 -5.09 4.98 -3.12
C TYR A 156 -5.35 5.50 -1.69
N TYR A 157 -4.28 5.75 -0.93
CA TYR A 157 -4.41 6.02 0.50
C TYR A 157 -5.03 7.38 0.80
N LEU A 158 -4.69 8.43 0.06
CA LEU A 158 -5.18 9.76 0.37
C LEU A 158 -6.71 9.88 0.20
N PRO A 159 -7.32 9.41 -0.91
CA PRO A 159 -8.78 9.41 -1.06
C PRO A 159 -9.48 8.35 -0.20
N SER A 160 -8.79 7.29 0.23
CA SER A 160 -9.39 6.28 1.12
C SER A 160 -9.71 6.85 2.52
N ILE A 161 -9.00 7.88 2.98
CA ILE A 161 -9.27 8.54 4.27
C ILE A 161 -10.71 9.06 4.36
N PRO A 162 -11.17 9.98 3.48
CA PRO A 162 -12.56 10.44 3.53
C PRO A 162 -13.55 9.32 3.22
N PHE A 163 -13.21 8.35 2.36
CA PHE A 163 -14.07 7.19 2.09
C PHE A 163 -14.39 6.39 3.36
N PHE A 164 -13.37 5.97 4.12
CA PHE A 164 -13.57 5.19 5.33
C PHE A 164 -14.10 6.03 6.50
N THR A 165 -13.87 7.34 6.51
CA THR A 165 -14.47 8.25 7.49
C THR A 165 -15.98 8.36 7.28
N LEU A 166 -16.41 8.48 6.02
CA LEU A 166 -17.83 8.60 5.66
C LEU A 166 -18.57 7.26 5.61
N TYR A 167 -17.84 6.13 5.65
CA TYR A 167 -18.39 4.78 5.55
C TYR A 167 -19.58 4.53 6.50
N LYS A 168 -19.52 5.03 7.74
CA LYS A 168 -20.59 4.85 8.73
C LYS A 168 -21.90 5.57 8.37
N TYR A 169 -21.84 6.56 7.50
CA TYR A 169 -22.97 7.35 7.05
C TYR A 169 -23.51 6.88 5.68
N MET A 170 -22.86 5.91 5.04
CA MET A 170 -23.31 5.37 3.75
C MET A 170 -24.49 4.41 3.97
N GLN A 171 -25.63 4.71 3.34
CA GLN A 171 -26.84 3.88 3.43
C GLN A 171 -26.74 2.58 2.61
N ASN A 172 -25.90 2.56 1.58
CA ASN A 172 -25.71 1.41 0.71
C ASN A 172 -24.23 1.22 0.34
N ARG A 173 -23.91 0.06 -0.23
CA ARG A 173 -22.56 -0.24 -0.74
C ARG A 173 -22.32 0.33 -2.14
N GLY A 174 -23.16 1.25 -2.60
CA GLY A 174 -23.14 1.78 -3.97
C GLY A 174 -21.86 2.52 -4.32
N LEU A 175 -21.11 3.02 -3.33
CA LEU A 175 -19.84 3.75 -3.54
C LEU A 175 -18.59 2.86 -3.48
N PHE A 176 -18.72 1.56 -3.19
CA PHE A 176 -17.56 0.66 -3.06
C PHE A 176 -16.76 0.50 -4.36
N PHE A 177 -17.37 0.74 -5.53
CA PHE A 177 -16.65 0.77 -6.81
C PHE A 177 -15.52 1.80 -6.84
N ILE A 178 -15.60 2.87 -6.03
CA ILE A 178 -14.54 3.87 -5.92
C ILE A 178 -13.25 3.21 -5.39
N LEU A 179 -13.35 2.37 -4.35
CA LEU A 179 -12.18 1.66 -3.82
C LEU A 179 -11.56 0.76 -4.89
N HIS A 180 -12.38 0.02 -5.65
CA HIS A 180 -11.91 -0.82 -6.74
C HIS A 180 -11.16 0.00 -7.80
N ILE A 181 -11.67 1.17 -8.19
CA ILE A 181 -10.99 2.10 -9.11
C ILE A 181 -9.66 2.57 -8.53
N LEU A 182 -9.61 2.97 -7.26
CA LEU A 182 -8.38 3.45 -6.63
C LEU A 182 -7.30 2.35 -6.58
N ILE A 183 -7.69 1.09 -6.32
CA ILE A 183 -6.77 -0.04 -6.31
C ILE A 183 -6.27 -0.34 -7.73
N ILE A 184 -7.15 -0.30 -8.73
CA ILE A 184 -6.77 -0.42 -10.14
C ILE A 184 -5.71 0.64 -10.51
N LEU A 185 -5.98 1.91 -10.19
CA LEU A 185 -5.06 3.01 -10.46
C LEU A 185 -3.71 2.83 -9.75
N MET A 186 -3.72 2.45 -8.48
CA MET A 186 -2.49 2.17 -7.72
C MET A 186 -1.65 1.08 -8.41
N ASN A 187 -2.27 -0.03 -8.80
CA ASN A 187 -1.57 -1.12 -9.48
C ASN A 187 -1.01 -0.68 -10.85
N LEU A 188 -1.74 0.15 -11.61
CA LEU A 188 -1.23 0.71 -12.87
C LEU A 188 0.03 1.57 -12.65
N PHE A 189 0.07 2.41 -11.61
CA PHE A 189 1.27 3.17 -11.27
C PHE A 189 2.44 2.28 -10.86
N ILE A 190 2.18 1.21 -10.10
CA ILE A 190 3.22 0.24 -9.71
C ILE A 190 3.76 -0.49 -10.95
N ILE A 191 2.89 -0.98 -11.83
CA ILE A 191 3.27 -1.63 -13.09
C ILE A 191 4.10 -0.68 -13.96
N TYR A 192 3.64 0.55 -14.15
CA TYR A 192 4.39 1.55 -14.88
C TYR A 192 5.77 1.77 -14.27
N GLY A 193 5.84 1.89 -12.94
CA GLY A 193 7.09 1.99 -12.20
C GLY A 193 8.02 0.81 -12.45
N LEU A 194 7.51 -0.42 -12.38
CA LEU A 194 8.30 -1.64 -12.63
C LEU A 194 8.88 -1.67 -14.04
N ILE A 195 8.09 -1.28 -15.05
CA ILE A 195 8.50 -1.33 -16.46
C ILE A 195 9.51 -0.22 -16.79
N TRP A 196 9.23 1.01 -16.34
CA TRP A 196 9.96 2.20 -16.76
C TRP A 196 11.19 2.52 -15.90
N SER A 197 11.23 2.04 -14.65
CA SER A 197 12.36 2.31 -13.77
C SER A 197 13.59 1.54 -14.20
N LYS A 198 14.72 2.23 -14.27
CA LYS A 198 16.00 1.59 -14.56
C LYS A 198 16.51 0.89 -13.29
N LYS A 199 17.38 -0.11 -13.45
CA LYS A 199 18.07 -0.77 -12.33
C LYS A 199 18.62 0.33 -11.42
N GLU A 200 18.33 0.26 -10.11
CA GLU A 200 18.92 1.16 -9.12
C GLU A 200 20.43 1.17 -9.35
N LYS A 201 20.94 2.24 -9.98
CA LYS A 201 22.36 2.54 -9.93
C LYS A 201 22.59 2.82 -8.45
N LYS A 202 23.47 2.03 -7.83
CA LYS A 202 24.02 2.38 -6.51
C LYS A 202 24.72 3.72 -6.69
N TYR A 203 24.00 4.82 -6.49
CA TYR A 203 24.61 6.09 -6.19
C TYR A 203 25.12 5.92 -4.76
N LEU A 204 26.38 5.45 -4.69
CA LEU A 204 27.23 5.44 -3.51
C LEU A 204 27.23 6.84 -2.90
#